data_AF-A0A938BUS0-F1
#
_entry.id   AF-A0A938BUS0-F1
#
_cell.length_a   1.000
_cell.length_b   1.000
_cell.length_c   1.000
_cell.angle_alpha   90.00
_cell.angle_beta   90.00
_cell.angle_gamma   90.00
#
_symmetry.space_group_name_H-M   'P 1'
#
loop_
_entity.id
_entity.type
_entity.pdbx_description
1 polymer ?
#
loop_
_entity_poly.entity_id
_entity_poly.type
_entity_poly.pdbx_seq_one_letter_code
_entity_poly.pdbx_strand_id
1 'polypeptide(L)'
;MSIALHVPPSHRTLNLASIVKPLIDGVVAAFHLHDGKCLDEIGSRLATRIGVRRRDVERFLIEGEAILDKRTLVRPFRAGVQWYPGDDAIVVCRVLVDNGPPEDGIAFSGTLYETVPVT
;
A
#
# COMPACT_ATOMS: atom_id res chain seq x y z
N MET A 1 -10.02 2.52 -8.83
CA MET A 1 -9.65 1.31 -8.05
C MET A 1 -10.86 0.74 -7.29
N SER A 2 -10.95 -0.58 -7.11
CA SER A 2 -11.91 -1.23 -6.19
C SER A 2 -11.19 -2.11 -5.19
N ILE A 3 -11.57 -1.99 -3.92
CA ILE A 3 -11.03 -2.73 -2.77
C ILE A 3 -12.21 -3.37 -2.03
N ALA A 4 -12.11 -4.66 -1.74
CA ALA A 4 -13.03 -5.37 -0.85
C ALA A 4 -12.30 -5.74 0.45
N LEU A 5 -12.92 -5.38 1.58
CA LEU A 5 -12.46 -5.70 2.92
C LEU A 5 -13.50 -6.58 3.62
N HIS A 6 -13.11 -7.80 3.96
CA HIS A 6 -13.93 -8.68 4.79
C HIS A 6 -13.58 -8.48 6.26
N VAL A 7 -14.58 -8.10 7.04
CA VAL A 7 -14.44 -7.78 8.46
C VAL A 7 -15.37 -8.69 9.27
N PRO A 8 -14.85 -9.62 10.09
CA PRO A 8 -15.72 -10.42 10.94
C PRO A 8 -16.42 -9.53 11.99
N PRO A 9 -17.60 -9.91 12.48
CA PRO A 9 -18.39 -9.11 13.40
C PRO A 9 -17.62 -9.07 14.73
N SER A 10 -17.25 -7.88 15.16
CA SER A 10 -16.52 -7.70 16.42
C SER A 10 -17.28 -6.74 17.33
N HIS A 11 -17.15 -6.92 18.64
CA HIS A 11 -17.69 -5.98 19.65
C HIS A 11 -16.92 -4.64 19.70
N ARG A 12 -16.03 -4.38 18.73
CA ARG A 12 -15.20 -3.17 18.68
C ARG A 12 -15.57 -2.31 17.48
N THR A 13 -15.64 -1.00 17.71
CA THR A 13 -15.72 -0.02 16.64
C THR A 13 -14.43 -0.02 15.84
N LEU A 14 -14.52 -0.32 14.55
CA LEU A 14 -13.40 -0.24 13.62
C LEU A 14 -13.31 1.16 13.02
N ASN A 15 -12.15 1.80 13.19
CA ASN A 15 -11.84 3.01 12.45
C ASN A 15 -11.42 2.62 11.03
N LEU A 16 -12.41 2.49 10.14
CA LEU A 16 -12.20 2.13 8.74
C LEU A 16 -11.19 3.05 8.05
N ALA A 17 -11.20 4.36 8.33
CA ALA A 17 -10.26 5.29 7.71
C ALA A 17 -8.80 4.94 8.07
N SER A 18 -8.54 4.52 9.31
CA SER A 18 -7.19 4.10 9.75
C SER A 18 -6.69 2.81 9.10
N ILE A 19 -7.57 2.02 8.49
CA ILE A 19 -7.24 0.76 7.81
C ILE A 19 -7.18 0.98 6.30
N VAL A 20 -8.24 1.59 5.75
CA VAL A 20 -8.43 1.80 4.32
C VAL A 20 -7.36 2.72 3.74
N LYS A 21 -6.99 3.81 4.42
CA LYS A 21 -6.00 4.75 3.87
C LYS A 21 -4.61 4.12 3.73
N PRO A 22 -4.00 3.50 4.76
CA PRO A 22 -2.71 2.81 4.61
C PRO A 22 -2.74 1.67 3.59
N LEU A 23 -3.89 0.99 3.45
CA LEU A 23 -4.08 -0.06 2.46
C LEU A 23 -4.04 0.51 1.03
N ILE A 24 -4.75 1.62 0.78
CA ILE A 24 -4.67 2.36 -0.49
C ILE A 24 -3.22 2.78 -0.76
N ASP A 25 -2.53 3.34 0.25
CA ASP A 25 -1.13 3.76 0.10
C ASP A 25 -0.22 2.60 -0.28
N GLY A 26 -0.39 1.44 0.35
CA GLY A 26 0.38 0.23 0.06
C GLY A 26 0.10 -0.31 -1.34
N VAL A 27 -1.18 -0.37 -1.75
CA VAL A 27 -1.57 -0.80 -3.10
C VAL A 27 -0.94 0.11 -4.15
N VAL A 28 -1.11 1.43 -4.01
CA VAL A 28 -0.55 2.40 -4.95
C VAL A 28 0.98 2.34 -4.96
N ALA A 29 1.61 2.20 -3.79
CA ALA A 29 3.05 2.04 -3.69
C ALA A 29 3.56 0.82 -4.46
N ALA A 30 2.83 -0.30 -4.44
CA ALA A 30 3.21 -1.53 -5.13
C ALA A 30 3.21 -1.42 -6.67
N PHE A 31 2.54 -0.41 -7.23
CA PHE A 31 2.52 -0.14 -8.68
C PHE A 31 3.57 0.89 -9.12
N HIS A 32 4.39 1.36 -8.19
CA HIS A 32 5.51 2.24 -8.44
C HIS A 32 6.83 1.51 -8.22
N LEU A 33 7.88 1.95 -8.91
CA LEU A 33 9.25 1.63 -8.52
C LEU A 33 9.90 2.79 -7.81
N HIS A 34 10.74 2.49 -6.83
CA HIS A 34 11.58 3.46 -6.16
C HIS A 34 12.73 3.91 -7.07
N ASP A 35 13.08 5.19 -6.98
CA ASP A 35 14.12 5.80 -7.81
C ASP A 35 15.56 5.41 -7.44
N GLY A 36 15.73 4.72 -6.30
CA GLY A 36 17.00 4.22 -5.78
C GLY A 36 17.71 5.21 -4.85
N LYS A 37 17.16 6.41 -4.63
CA LYS A 37 17.77 7.40 -3.72
C LYS A 37 17.71 6.90 -2.28
N CYS A 38 18.84 6.95 -1.57
CA CYS A 38 18.94 6.52 -0.18
C CYS A 38 18.55 5.04 0.04
N LEU A 39 18.64 4.20 -0.98
CA LEU A 39 18.17 2.80 -0.96
C LEU A 39 18.77 1.99 0.20
N ASP A 40 20.06 2.14 0.49
CA ASP A 40 20.75 1.43 1.59
C ASP A 40 20.15 1.77 2.96
N GLU A 41 19.96 3.08 3.23
CA GLU A 41 19.39 3.56 4.48
C GLU A 41 17.92 3.18 4.63
N ILE A 42 17.14 3.34 3.56
CA ILE A 42 15.72 2.95 3.51
C ILE A 42 15.59 1.43 3.74
N GLY A 43 16.39 0.64 3.03
CA GLY A 43 16.43 -0.81 3.12
C GLY A 43 16.75 -1.28 4.53
N SER A 44 17.75 -0.67 5.18
CA SER A 44 18.12 -0.98 6.57
C SER A 44 17.00 -0.68 7.57
N ARG A 45 16.39 0.51 7.48
CA ARG A 45 15.30 0.95 8.38
C ARG A 45 14.06 0.08 8.22
N LEU A 46 13.66 -0.21 6.98
CA LEU A 46 12.51 -1.05 6.69
C LEU A 46 12.76 -2.49 7.13
N ALA A 47 13.88 -3.09 6.75
CA ALA A 47 14.24 -4.46 7.12
C ALA A 47 14.18 -4.71 8.63
N THR A 48 14.72 -3.76 9.41
CA THR A 48 14.66 -3.81 10.89
C THR A 48 13.22 -3.76 11.39
N ARG A 49 12.37 -2.93 10.79
CA ARG A 49 10.98 -2.73 11.22
C ARG A 49 10.06 -3.90 10.88
N ILE A 50 10.26 -4.55 9.73
CA ILE A 50 9.38 -5.64 9.25
C ILE A 50 9.97 -7.04 9.46
N GLY A 51 11.20 -7.16 9.94
CA GLY A 51 11.83 -8.45 10.25
C GLY A 51 12.23 -9.27 9.01
N VAL A 52 12.65 -8.61 7.91
CA VAL A 52 13.12 -9.28 6.68
C VAL A 52 14.54 -8.86 6.33
N ARG A 53 15.16 -9.50 5.33
CA ARG A 53 16.53 -9.12 4.91
C ARG A 53 16.50 -7.80 4.14
N ARG A 54 17.46 -6.91 4.42
CA ARG A 54 17.67 -5.65 3.69
C ARG A 54 17.64 -5.84 2.17
N ARG A 55 18.38 -6.83 1.65
CA ARG A 55 18.44 -7.10 0.21
C ARG A 55 17.08 -7.43 -0.40
N ASP A 56 16.18 -8.08 0.34
CA ASP A 56 14.84 -8.36 -0.17
C ASP A 56 14.02 -7.07 -0.24
N VAL A 57 14.12 -6.17 0.75
CA VAL A 57 13.48 -4.85 0.72
C VAL A 57 13.97 -4.03 -0.48
N GLU A 58 15.30 -3.94 -0.63
CA GLU A 58 15.90 -3.17 -1.71
C GLU A 58 15.45 -3.69 -3.07
N ARG A 59 15.45 -5.03 -3.23
CA ARG A 59 14.94 -5.70 -4.42
C ARG A 59 13.49 -5.34 -4.70
N PHE A 60 12.60 -5.49 -3.71
CA PHE A 60 11.18 -5.17 -3.88
C PHE A 60 10.91 -3.69 -4.18
N LEU A 61 11.79 -2.78 -3.76
CA LEU A 61 11.64 -1.36 -4.05
C LEU A 61 12.03 -1.00 -5.50
N ILE A 62 12.99 -1.69 -6.11
CA ILE A 62 13.59 -1.24 -7.39
C ILE A 62 13.38 -2.21 -8.56
N GLU A 63 13.04 -3.48 -8.29
CA GLU A 63 12.82 -4.50 -9.32
C GLU A 63 11.34 -4.75 -9.53
N GLY A 64 10.94 -4.96 -10.79
CA GLY A 64 9.57 -5.22 -11.20
C GLY A 64 9.13 -4.31 -12.34
N GLU A 65 7.81 -4.17 -12.49
CA GLU A 65 7.18 -3.30 -13.48
C GLU A 65 6.67 -2.03 -12.80
N ALA A 66 7.11 -0.86 -13.28
CA ALA A 66 6.61 0.44 -12.83
C ALA A 66 5.31 0.78 -13.58
N ILE A 67 4.22 0.09 -13.25
CA ILE A 67 2.91 0.23 -13.93
C ILE A 67 2.42 1.70 -13.92
N LEU A 68 2.66 2.43 -12.82
CA LEU A 68 2.35 3.85 -12.73
C LEU A 68 3.55 4.71 -13.14
N ASP A 69 4.60 4.76 -12.33
CA ASP A 69 5.88 5.38 -12.68
C ASP A 69 7.02 4.95 -11.73
N LYS A 70 8.21 5.49 -12.00
CA LYS A 70 9.35 5.43 -11.07
C LYS A 70 9.47 6.78 -10.33
N ARG A 71 9.53 6.76 -9.01
CA ARG A 71 9.56 7.97 -8.17
C ARG A 71 10.35 7.79 -6.87
N THR A 72 10.55 8.89 -6.13
CA THR A 72 11.02 8.83 -4.74
C THR A 72 9.90 8.29 -3.83
N LEU A 73 9.63 6.98 -3.96
CA LEU A 73 8.52 6.28 -3.30
C LEU A 73 8.64 6.27 -1.77
N VAL A 74 9.88 6.15 -1.28
CA VAL A 74 10.19 6.12 0.16
C VAL A 74 11.36 7.05 0.40
N ARG A 75 11.35 7.74 1.54
CA ARG A 75 12.48 8.56 2.01
C ARG A 75 12.77 8.34 3.48
N PRO A 76 14.03 8.47 3.94
CA PRO A 76 14.35 8.52 5.36
C PRO A 76 13.55 9.63 6.06
N PHE A 77 12.94 9.32 7.20
CA PHE A 77 12.20 10.31 7.98
C PHE A 77 12.30 10.03 9.48
N ARG A 78 12.91 10.95 10.22
CA ARG A 78 13.24 10.76 11.66
C ARG A 78 13.95 9.41 11.86
N ALA A 79 13.46 8.57 12.78
CA ALA A 79 13.97 7.22 13.02
C ALA A 79 13.38 6.14 12.09
N GLY A 80 12.46 6.50 11.18
CA GLY A 80 11.76 5.56 10.30
C GLY A 80 11.84 5.98 8.83
N VAL A 81 10.79 5.71 8.08
CA VAL A 81 10.67 6.13 6.69
C VAL A 81 9.32 6.81 6.47
N GLN A 82 9.24 7.62 5.43
CA GLN A 82 8.00 8.20 4.95
C GLN A 82 7.73 7.68 3.54
N TRP A 83 6.50 7.21 3.33
CA TRP A 83 6.00 6.77 2.03
C TRP A 83 5.39 7.96 1.27
N TYR A 84 5.59 7.98 -0.05
CA TYR A 84 5.04 8.97 -0.96
C TYR A 84 4.54 8.27 -2.24
N PRO A 85 3.42 7.53 -2.12
CA PRO A 85 2.94 6.66 -3.19
C PRO A 85 2.33 7.40 -4.38
N GLY A 86 2.04 8.71 -4.27
CA GLY A 86 1.33 9.42 -5.33
C GLY A 86 -0.17 9.11 -5.36
N ASP A 87 -0.75 8.80 -4.19
CA ASP A 87 -2.19 8.53 -4.04
C ASP A 87 -3.06 9.74 -4.35
N ASP A 88 -2.48 10.94 -4.41
CA ASP A 88 -3.11 12.17 -4.89
C ASP A 88 -3.57 12.10 -6.35
N ALA A 89 -2.99 11.20 -7.15
CA ALA A 89 -3.43 10.94 -8.51
C ALA A 89 -4.65 10.01 -8.60
N ILE A 90 -5.09 9.39 -7.49
CA ILE A 90 -6.28 8.53 -7.49
C ILE A 90 -7.53 9.40 -7.57
N VAL A 91 -8.24 9.32 -8.69
CA VAL A 91 -9.51 10.02 -8.89
C VAL A 91 -10.66 9.37 -8.12
N VAL A 92 -10.72 8.03 -8.12
CA VAL A 92 -11.78 7.26 -7.46
C VAL A 92 -11.25 5.96 -6.87
N CYS A 93 -11.55 5.75 -5.59
CA CYS A 93 -11.42 4.46 -4.91
C CYS A 93 -12.78 4.02 -4.39
N ARG A 94 -13.25 2.86 -4.84
CA ARG A 94 -14.43 2.18 -4.29
C ARG A 94 -13.98 1.21 -3.21
N VAL A 95 -14.56 1.33 -2.02
CA VAL A 95 -14.32 0.41 -0.91
C VAL A 95 -15.61 -0.32 -0.61
N LEU A 96 -15.56 -1.64 -0.72
CA LEU A 96 -16.63 -2.56 -0.37
C LEU A 96 -16.25 -3.18 0.98
N VAL A 97 -17.14 -3.05 1.97
CA VAL A 97 -16.94 -3.66 3.28
C VAL A 97 -18.00 -4.74 3.44
N ASP A 98 -17.54 -5.97 3.62
CA ASP A 98 -18.41 -7.12 3.85
C ASP A 98 -18.24 -7.60 5.29
N ASN A 99 -19.36 -7.73 5.99
CA ASN A 99 -19.38 -8.23 7.36
C ASN A 99 -19.65 -9.73 7.32
N GLY A 100 -18.59 -10.52 7.15
CA GLY A 100 -18.65 -11.99 7.14
C GLY A 100 -19.00 -12.57 8.51
N PRO A 101 -19.24 -13.88 8.64
CA PRO A 101 -19.44 -14.54 9.92
C PRO A 101 -18.19 -14.47 10.84
N PRO A 102 -18.33 -14.62 12.17
CA PRO A 102 -17.23 -14.46 13.14
C PRO A 102 -16.08 -15.46 12.98
N GLU A 103 -16.37 -16.59 12.35
CA GLU A 103 -15.40 -17.66 12.06
C GLU A 103 -14.49 -17.38 10.86
N ASP A 104 -14.76 -16.32 10.08
CA ASP A 104 -13.91 -15.90 8.98
C ASP A 104 -12.74 -15.01 9.44
N GLY A 105 -11.60 -15.19 8.79
CA GLY A 105 -10.46 -14.30 8.95
C GLY A 105 -10.67 -12.95 8.25
N ILE A 106 -9.85 -11.96 8.61
CA ILE A 106 -9.78 -10.70 7.85
C ILE A 106 -9.17 -11.00 6.49
N ALA A 107 -9.85 -10.59 5.41
CA ALA A 107 -9.38 -10.77 4.04
C ALA A 107 -9.50 -9.48 3.22
N PHE A 108 -8.61 -9.34 2.23
CA PHE A 108 -8.57 -8.22 1.29
C PHE A 108 -8.46 -8.74 -0.14
N SER A 109 -9.21 -8.10 -1.05
CA SER A 109 -9.08 -8.31 -2.50
C SER A 109 -9.37 -7.01 -3.26
N GLY A 110 -9.03 -6.96 -4.55
CA GLY A 110 -9.28 -5.75 -5.33
C GLY A 110 -8.90 -5.83 -6.81
N THR A 111 -9.20 -4.77 -7.53
CA THR A 111 -8.90 -4.62 -8.97
C THR A 111 -8.61 -3.15 -9.31
N LEU A 112 -7.60 -2.93 -10.14
CA LEU A 112 -7.32 -1.64 -10.77
C LEU A 112 -7.98 -1.57 -12.13
N TYR A 113 -8.48 -0.38 -12.47
CA TYR A 113 -9.12 -0.10 -13.75
C TYR A 113 -8.69 1.28 -14.22
N GLU A 114 -8.52 1.41 -15.54
CA GLU A 114 -8.37 2.70 -16.20
C GLU A 114 -9.77 3.35 -16.33
N THR A 115 -9.88 4.63 -16.00
CA THR A 115 -11.12 5.38 -16.25
C THR A 115 -11.00 6.05 -17.61
N VAL A 116 -11.78 5.59 -18.59
CA VAL A 116 -11.97 6.35 -19.82
C VAL A 116 -12.86 7.55 -19.50
N PRO A 117 -12.43 8.80 -19.77
CA PRO A 117 -13.29 9.96 -19.55
C PRO A 117 -14.55 9.82 -20.39
N VAL A 118 -15.71 10.02 -19.76
CA VAL A 118 -16.99 10.12 -20.48
C VAL A 118 -17.03 11.51 -21.12
N THR A 119 -16.82 11.57 -22.43
CA THR A 119 -17.05 12.78 -23.26
C THR A 119 -18.53 13.11 -23.35
#